data_AF-A0A067CGU7-F1
#
_entry.id   AF-A0A067CGU7-F1
#
_cell.length_a   1.000
_cell.length_b   1.000
_cell.length_c   1.000
_cell.angle_alpha   90.00
_cell.angle_beta   90.00
_cell.angle_gamma   90.00
#
_symmetry.space_group_name_H-M   'P 1'
#
loop_
_entity.id
_entity.type
_entity.pdbx_description
1 polymer ?
#
loop_
_entity_poly.entity_id
_entity_poly.type
_entity_poly.pdbx_seq_one_letter_code
_entity_poly.pdbx_strand_id
1 'polypeptide(L)'
;MHGLEYAVQCLGCLGLAYPCDVCHKLSPINHGRAGLLVCWHCGFMEVLEESVRKALQLPPLTVEDALRKEVVHIRAVQEQLAAANTPSQISSAPTLRAKVSALRGSWVASLHGQEEALKDSVTCSLTMLKLLPSTAETTLEDQEWMATTIESFFQQRAQLIQLRDASTQALELETQLVAKKSLGAAALSHMRRYEPSQAQQFEALTSPFWALVGKANAQLRRLVATARDLESAEPSSTTASTTATWANPRSRRRARPVATCVTPNDLRLRVIAEEFQLWRHICRAIASVCCSEQ
;
A
#
# COMPACT_ATOMS: atom_id res chain seq x y z
N MET A 1 12.52 -13.43 -3.22
CA MET A 1 11.20 -12.92 -2.77
C MET A 1 11.35 -11.44 -2.53
N HIS A 2 10.66 -10.60 -3.31
CA HIS A 2 10.71 -9.15 -3.14
C HIS A 2 9.90 -8.72 -1.90
N GLY A 3 10.38 -7.72 -1.17
CA GLY A 3 9.65 -7.11 -0.06
C GLY A 3 9.67 -7.85 1.27
N LEU A 4 10.46 -8.91 1.41
CA LEU A 4 10.67 -9.57 2.71
C LEU A 4 11.29 -8.63 3.74
N GLU A 5 12.11 -7.66 3.31
CA GLU A 5 12.65 -6.63 4.19
C GLU A 5 11.59 -5.72 4.81
N TYR A 6 10.36 -5.72 4.27
CA TYR A 6 9.22 -4.93 4.76
C TYR A 6 8.15 -5.81 5.43
N ALA A 7 8.43 -7.10 5.64
CA ALA A 7 7.49 -8.00 6.28
C ALA A 7 7.57 -7.90 7.80
N VAL A 8 6.41 -7.93 8.44
CA VAL A 8 6.22 -8.01 9.89
C VAL A 8 5.77 -9.40 10.28
N GLN A 9 6.14 -9.84 11.48
CA GLN A 9 5.64 -11.09 12.02
C GLN A 9 4.28 -10.88 12.69
N CYS A 10 3.26 -11.60 12.24
CA CYS A 10 1.96 -11.63 12.90
C CYS A 10 2.09 -12.24 14.31
N LEU A 11 1.59 -11.55 15.33
CA LEU A 11 1.68 -12.04 16.72
C LEU A 11 0.79 -13.26 16.99
N GLY A 12 -0.29 -13.44 16.21
CA GLY A 12 -1.20 -14.58 16.35
C GLY A 12 -0.69 -15.85 15.69
N CYS A 13 -0.38 -15.80 14.39
CA CYS A 13 0.00 -16.98 13.60
C CYS A 13 1.50 -17.11 13.33
N LEU A 14 2.32 -16.14 13.76
CA LEU A 14 3.78 -16.08 13.53
C LEU A 14 4.21 -16.03 12.05
N GLY A 15 3.26 -15.97 11.12
CA GLY A 15 3.51 -15.79 9.69
C GLY A 15 4.01 -14.39 9.36
N LEU A 16 4.74 -14.28 8.25
CA LEU A 16 5.18 -13.00 7.70
C LEU A 16 4.04 -12.35 6.92
N ALA A 17 3.75 -11.10 7.24
CA ALA A 17 2.71 -10.31 6.61
C ALA A 17 3.20 -8.88 6.36
N TYR A 18 2.47 -8.14 5.54
CA TYR A 18 2.71 -6.74 5.27
C TYR A 18 1.49 -5.93 5.74
N PRO A 19 1.67 -4.84 6.50
CA PRO A 19 0.55 -4.00 6.93
C PRO A 19 0.03 -3.19 5.74
N CYS A 20 -1.27 -3.28 5.47
CA CYS A 20 -1.87 -2.52 4.38
C CYS A 20 -1.80 -1.00 4.64
N ASP A 21 -1.37 -0.21 3.66
CA ASP A 21 -1.28 1.26 3.74
C ASP A 21 -2.67 1.95 3.80
N VAL A 22 -3.75 1.20 3.58
CA VAL A 22 -5.13 1.73 3.55
C VAL A 22 -5.95 1.27 4.74
N CYS A 23 -6.03 -0.04 4.98
CA CYS A 23 -6.88 -0.59 6.04
C CYS A 23 -6.08 -1.09 7.24
N HIS A 24 -4.74 -0.97 7.21
CA HIS A 24 -3.81 -1.37 8.28
C HIS A 24 -3.83 -2.85 8.71
N LYS A 25 -4.76 -3.67 8.16
CA LYS A 25 -4.78 -5.12 8.34
C LYS A 25 -3.56 -5.78 7.70
N LEU A 26 -3.12 -6.87 8.32
CA LEU A 26 -1.96 -7.63 7.90
C LEU A 26 -2.31 -8.55 6.72
N SER A 27 -1.63 -8.36 5.59
CA SER A 27 -1.76 -9.20 4.40
C SER A 27 -0.60 -10.18 4.31
N PRO A 28 -0.81 -11.50 4.29
CA PRO A 28 0.30 -12.45 4.35
C PRO A 28 1.18 -12.37 3.09
N ILE A 29 2.51 -12.33 3.26
CA ILE A 29 3.44 -11.98 2.17
C ILE A 29 3.58 -13.08 1.11
N ASN A 30 3.24 -14.32 1.48
CA ASN A 30 3.17 -15.47 0.58
C ASN A 30 2.08 -15.31 -0.51
N HIS A 31 1.15 -14.37 -0.35
CA HIS A 31 0.20 -14.01 -1.41
C HIS A 31 0.76 -12.97 -2.40
N GLY A 32 1.93 -12.40 -2.10
CA GLY A 32 2.64 -11.55 -3.03
C GLY A 32 3.13 -12.34 -4.24
N ARG A 33 2.88 -11.82 -5.44
CA ARG A 33 3.35 -12.41 -6.70
C ARG A 33 4.02 -11.34 -7.54
N ALA A 34 5.20 -11.67 -8.08
CA ALA A 34 5.99 -10.77 -8.92
C ALA A 34 6.08 -9.36 -8.31
N GLY A 35 6.56 -9.23 -7.07
CA GLY A 35 6.75 -7.95 -6.40
C GLY A 35 5.49 -7.13 -6.09
N LEU A 36 4.29 -7.69 -6.33
CA LEU A 36 3.01 -7.05 -6.04
C LEU A 36 2.30 -7.79 -4.91
N LEU A 37 1.67 -7.04 -4.01
CA LEU A 37 0.85 -7.59 -2.93
C LEU A 37 -0.53 -6.94 -2.96
N VAL A 38 -1.59 -7.75 -3.01
CA VAL A 38 -2.97 -7.26 -2.89
C VAL A 38 -3.46 -7.52 -1.48
N CYS A 39 -3.93 -6.48 -0.81
CA CYS A 39 -4.57 -6.61 0.48
C CYS A 39 -5.83 -7.46 0.36
N TRP A 40 -5.91 -8.51 1.16
CA TRP A 40 -7.06 -9.41 1.17
C TRP A 40 -8.33 -8.80 1.72
N HIS A 41 -8.18 -7.79 2.57
CA HIS A 41 -9.31 -7.16 3.22
C HIS A 41 -9.92 -6.03 2.38
N CYS A 42 -9.08 -5.14 1.84
CA CYS A 42 -9.55 -3.95 1.12
C CYS A 42 -9.19 -3.94 -0.37
N GLY A 43 -8.59 -5.00 -0.89
CA GLY A 43 -8.22 -5.11 -2.31
C GLY A 43 -7.14 -4.14 -2.78
N PHE A 44 -6.60 -3.26 -1.93
CA PHE A 44 -5.56 -2.31 -2.32
C PHE A 44 -4.26 -3.03 -2.71
N MET A 45 -3.63 -2.59 -3.81
CA MET A 45 -2.40 -3.19 -4.31
C MET A 45 -1.18 -2.34 -3.93
N GLU A 46 -0.20 -3.00 -3.33
CA GLU A 46 1.10 -2.43 -2.99
C GLU A 46 2.20 -2.98 -3.91
N VAL A 47 3.15 -2.13 -4.26
CA VAL A 47 4.32 -2.50 -5.07
C VAL A 47 5.51 -2.67 -4.13
N LEU A 48 5.84 -3.92 -3.81
CA LEU A 48 6.92 -4.24 -2.88
C LEU A 48 8.32 -4.13 -3.51
N GLU A 49 8.41 -4.26 -4.84
CA GLU A 49 9.68 -4.21 -5.55
C GLU A 49 10.19 -2.77 -5.69
N GLU A 50 11.36 -2.48 -5.10
CA GLU A 50 11.92 -1.13 -5.03
C GLU A 50 12.30 -0.54 -6.40
N SER A 51 12.85 -1.34 -7.33
CA SER A 51 13.18 -0.89 -8.70
C SER A 51 11.93 -0.37 -9.40
N VAL A 52 10.88 -1.19 -9.44
CA VAL A 52 9.59 -0.84 -10.06
C VAL A 52 8.98 0.40 -9.38
N ARG A 53 9.04 0.50 -8.05
CA ARG A 53 8.59 1.72 -7.34
C ARG A 53 9.36 2.96 -7.82
N LYS A 54 10.67 2.86 -8.01
CA LYS A 54 11.50 3.97 -8.50
C LYS A 54 11.15 4.35 -9.95
N ALA A 55 10.99 3.38 -10.85
CA ALA A 55 10.56 3.66 -12.22
C ALA A 55 9.19 4.32 -12.30
N LEU A 56 8.24 3.85 -11.49
CA LEU A 56 6.90 4.39 -11.38
C LEU A 56 6.81 5.66 -10.51
N GLN A 57 7.95 6.16 -10.00
CA GLN A 57 8.02 7.34 -9.12
C GLN A 57 7.04 7.25 -7.94
N LEU A 58 6.88 6.05 -7.39
CA LEU A 58 6.02 5.82 -6.23
C LEU A 58 6.71 6.32 -4.96
N PRO A 59 5.95 6.86 -4.00
CA PRO A 59 6.51 7.18 -2.69
C PRO A 59 7.08 5.92 -2.02
N PRO A 60 8.00 6.08 -1.06
CA PRO A 60 8.40 5.00 -0.16
C PRO A 60 7.18 4.37 0.52
N LEU A 61 7.29 3.11 0.95
CA LEU A 61 6.17 2.48 1.66
C LEU A 61 5.97 3.21 3.00
N THR A 62 4.72 3.41 3.41
CA THR A 62 4.40 4.19 4.63
C THR A 62 5.12 3.69 5.87
N VAL A 63 5.25 2.36 6.02
CA VAL A 63 5.92 1.73 7.17
C VAL A 63 7.40 1.44 6.95
N GLU A 64 7.95 1.73 5.76
CA GLU A 64 9.31 1.32 5.36
C GLU A 64 10.37 1.76 6.38
N ASP A 65 10.38 3.03 6.73
CA ASP A 65 11.36 3.59 7.67
C ASP A 65 11.15 3.09 9.10
N ALA A 66 9.90 2.92 9.51
CA ALA A 66 9.55 2.42 10.84
C ALA A 66 10.01 0.97 11.01
N LEU A 67 9.81 0.15 9.97
CA LEU A 67 10.28 -1.24 9.94
C LEU A 67 11.79 -1.34 9.90
N ARG A 68 12.46 -0.54 9.06
CA ARG A 68 13.92 -0.47 9.05
C ARG A 68 14.47 -0.10 10.43
N LYS A 69 13.86 0.89 11.09
CA LYS A 69 14.23 1.27 12.47
C LYS A 69 14.01 0.11 13.43
N GLU A 70 12.85 -0.56 13.41
CA GLU A 70 12.58 -1.71 14.28
C GLU A 70 13.62 -2.82 14.10
N VAL A 71 13.95 -3.18 12.85
CA VAL A 71 14.96 -4.21 12.54
C VAL A 71 16.34 -3.82 13.08
N VAL A 72 16.75 -2.56 12.92
CA VAL A 72 18.03 -2.07 13.45
C VAL A 72 18.07 -2.17 14.98
N HIS A 73 17.00 -1.78 15.67
CA HIS A 73 16.94 -1.85 17.13
C HIS A 73 16.92 -3.30 17.62
N ILE A 74 16.16 -4.19 16.96
CA ILE A 74 16.12 -5.62 17.29
C ILE A 74 17.52 -6.24 17.11
N ARG A 75 18.22 -5.96 15.99
CA ARG A 75 19.58 -6.46 15.76
C ARG A 75 20.56 -5.96 16.81
N ALA A 76 20.53 -4.67 17.16
CA ALA A 76 21.40 -4.10 18.20
C ALA A 76 21.18 -4.79 19.57
N VAL A 77 19.92 -5.09 19.93
CA VAL A 77 19.61 -5.82 21.17
C VAL A 77 20.03 -7.30 21.06
N GLN A 78 19.89 -7.93 19.90
CA GLN A 78 20.35 -9.31 19.67
C GLN A 78 21.87 -9.44 19.73
N GLU A 79 22.61 -8.46 19.21
CA GLU A 79 24.08 -8.39 19.33
C GLU A 79 24.52 -8.23 20.78
N GLN A 80 23.83 -7.40 21.57
CA GLN A 80 24.05 -7.29 23.02
C GLN A 80 23.77 -8.63 23.72
N LEU A 81 22.74 -9.36 23.30
CA LEU A 81 22.37 -10.66 23.85
C LEU A 81 23.39 -11.75 23.51
N ALA A 82 23.93 -11.72 22.28
CA ALA A 82 25.00 -12.61 21.85
C ALA A 82 26.30 -12.34 22.64
N ALA A 83 26.62 -11.06 22.91
CA ALA A 83 27.77 -10.67 23.72
C ALA A 83 27.59 -11.04 25.22
N ALA A 84 26.37 -10.95 25.74
CA ALA A 84 26.03 -11.26 27.13
C ALA A 84 26.00 -12.77 27.46
N ASN A 85 26.10 -13.66 26.46
CA ASN A 85 26.28 -15.10 26.66
C ASN A 85 27.69 -15.49 27.14
N THR A 86 28.54 -14.51 27.50
CA THR A 86 29.76 -14.73 28.29
C THR A 86 29.41 -14.93 29.78
N PRO A 87 30.14 -15.77 30.55
CA PRO A 87 29.72 -16.25 31.87
C PRO A 87 29.39 -15.15 32.90
N SER A 88 29.90 -13.94 32.71
CA SER A 88 29.78 -12.80 33.62
C SER A 88 28.49 -11.97 33.46
N GLN A 89 27.64 -12.21 32.45
CA GLN A 89 26.47 -11.36 32.17
C GLN A 89 25.12 -12.10 32.04
N ILE A 90 25.05 -13.37 32.46
CA ILE A 90 23.88 -14.27 32.33
C ILE A 90 22.60 -13.67 32.94
N SER A 91 22.70 -12.83 33.97
CA SER A 91 21.55 -12.16 34.61
C SER A 91 20.84 -11.12 33.73
N SER A 92 21.48 -10.65 32.66
CA SER A 92 20.94 -9.61 31.75
C SER A 92 20.11 -10.17 30.58
N ALA A 93 20.25 -11.46 30.27
CA ALA A 93 19.59 -12.10 29.13
C ALA A 93 18.03 -12.08 29.17
N PRO A 94 17.35 -12.26 30.32
CA PRO A 94 15.87 -12.17 30.38
C PRO A 94 15.37 -10.76 30.04
N THR A 95 16.07 -9.73 30.52
CA THR A 95 15.75 -8.32 30.28
C THR A 95 15.95 -7.93 28.82
N LEU A 96 17.00 -8.44 28.17
CA LEU A 96 17.25 -8.21 26.74
C LEU A 96 16.21 -8.93 25.85
N ARG A 97 15.78 -10.15 26.20
CA ARG A 97 14.67 -10.83 25.49
C ARG A 97 13.36 -10.06 25.62
N ALA A 98 13.06 -9.54 26.82
CA ALA A 98 11.88 -8.71 27.04
C ALA A 98 11.93 -7.42 26.19
N LYS A 99 13.11 -6.80 26.03
CA LYS A 99 13.31 -5.64 25.14
C LYS A 99 13.04 -5.97 23.67
N VAL A 100 13.51 -7.12 23.16
CA VAL A 100 13.20 -7.55 21.78
C VAL A 100 11.69 -7.72 21.59
N SER A 101 11.01 -8.34 22.54
CA SER A 101 9.55 -8.50 22.48
C SER A 101 8.82 -7.16 22.54
N ALA A 102 9.30 -6.20 23.33
CA ALA A 102 8.71 -4.86 23.42
C ALA A 102 8.94 -3.99 22.16
N LEU A 103 10.01 -4.26 21.41
CA LEU A 103 10.30 -3.56 20.16
C LEU A 103 9.45 -4.08 18.99
N ARG A 104 8.96 -5.32 19.04
CA ARG A 104 8.11 -5.89 17.99
C ARG A 104 6.79 -5.15 17.91
N GLY A 105 6.47 -4.61 16.73
CA GLY A 105 5.23 -3.86 16.52
C GLY A 105 5.35 -2.37 16.84
N SER A 106 6.56 -1.85 17.08
CA SER A 106 6.80 -0.42 17.27
C SER A 106 6.39 0.42 16.05
N TRP A 107 6.40 -0.18 14.86
CA TRP A 107 5.93 0.44 13.61
C TRP A 107 4.43 0.78 13.62
N VAL A 108 3.61 0.14 14.45
CA VAL A 108 2.15 0.39 14.52
C VAL A 108 1.86 1.84 14.92
N ALA A 109 2.72 2.44 15.76
CA ALA A 109 2.59 3.85 16.14
C ALA A 109 2.77 4.81 14.95
N SER A 110 3.52 4.41 13.92
CA SER A 110 3.75 5.23 12.71
C SER A 110 2.54 5.24 11.75
N LEU A 111 1.67 4.23 11.82
CA LEU A 111 0.44 4.18 11.02
C LEU A 111 -0.58 5.24 11.48
N HIS A 112 -0.75 5.40 12.80
CA HIS A 112 -1.71 6.33 13.38
C HIS A 112 -1.34 7.80 13.17
N GLY A 113 -0.06 8.11 12.95
CA GLY A 113 0.40 9.48 12.70
C GLY A 113 0.22 9.99 11.26
N GLN A 114 -0.10 9.12 10.29
CA GLN A 114 -0.20 9.49 8.88
C GLN A 114 -1.63 9.76 8.37
N GLU A 115 -2.67 9.40 9.12
CA GLU A 115 -4.07 9.66 8.73
C GLU A 115 -4.38 11.15 8.54
N GLU A 116 -3.66 12.05 9.23
CA GLU A 116 -3.83 13.49 9.06
C GLU A 116 -3.21 14.03 7.78
N ALA A 117 -2.10 13.46 7.30
CA ALA A 117 -1.36 13.95 6.13
C ALA A 117 -2.02 13.58 4.79
N LEU A 118 -2.86 12.53 4.77
CA LEU A 118 -3.52 12.04 3.56
C LEU A 118 -4.86 12.71 3.25
N LYS A 119 -5.38 13.54 4.16
CA LYS A 119 -6.64 14.28 3.97
C LYS A 119 -6.52 15.40 2.91
N ASP A 120 -5.30 15.84 2.59
CA ASP A 120 -5.08 17.05 1.77
C ASP A 120 -4.58 16.80 0.34
N SER A 121 -4.36 15.55 -0.09
CA SER A 121 -3.62 15.30 -1.32
C SER A 121 -4.47 14.63 -2.41
N VAL A 122 -4.84 15.46 -3.39
CA VAL A 122 -5.34 15.13 -4.74
C VAL A 122 -6.87 15.03 -4.88
N THR A 123 -7.47 16.12 -5.36
CA THR A 123 -8.73 16.08 -6.10
C THR A 123 -8.49 15.41 -7.45
N CYS A 124 -8.74 14.10 -7.51
CA CYS A 124 -8.70 13.35 -8.76
C CYS A 124 -9.83 13.84 -9.69
N SER A 125 -9.49 14.62 -10.72
CA SER A 125 -10.46 15.04 -11.73
C SER A 125 -10.88 13.83 -12.57
N LEU A 126 -12.11 13.37 -12.37
CA LEU A 126 -12.69 12.17 -13.01
C LEU A 126 -12.66 12.23 -14.54
N THR A 127 -12.57 13.43 -15.12
CA THR A 127 -12.45 13.63 -16.56
C THR A 127 -11.14 13.11 -17.14
N MET A 128 -10.11 12.84 -16.32
CA MET A 128 -8.82 12.33 -16.78
C MET A 128 -8.81 10.82 -17.05
N LEU A 129 -9.76 10.06 -16.51
CA LEU A 129 -9.81 8.60 -16.70
C LEU A 129 -10.10 8.21 -18.16
N LYS A 130 -10.93 8.99 -18.85
CA LYS A 130 -11.23 8.79 -20.28
C LYS A 130 -10.03 9.07 -21.20
N LEU A 131 -8.98 9.70 -20.66
CA LEU A 131 -7.77 10.06 -21.40
C LEU A 131 -6.63 9.04 -21.17
N LEU A 132 -6.87 8.00 -20.38
CA LEU A 132 -5.86 7.04 -19.99
C LEU A 132 -5.57 6.03 -21.12
N PRO A 133 -4.30 5.86 -21.53
CA PRO A 133 -3.92 4.86 -22.53
C PRO A 133 -4.39 3.44 -22.23
N SER A 134 -4.35 3.00 -20.96
CA SER A 134 -4.77 1.64 -20.55
C SER A 134 -6.28 1.40 -20.66
N THR A 135 -7.08 2.46 -20.75
CA THR A 135 -8.52 2.36 -20.98
C THR A 135 -8.86 2.24 -22.47
N ALA A 136 -7.97 2.65 -23.38
CA ALA A 136 -8.22 2.60 -24.83
C ALA A 136 -8.42 1.17 -25.37
N GLU A 137 -7.87 0.16 -24.70
CA GLU A 137 -8.03 -1.26 -25.05
C GLU A 137 -9.30 -1.91 -24.47
N THR A 138 -10.03 -1.20 -23.61
CA THR A 138 -11.29 -1.69 -23.03
C THR A 138 -12.49 -1.35 -23.91
N THR A 139 -13.56 -2.15 -23.84
CA THR A 139 -14.78 -1.89 -24.62
C THR A 139 -15.42 -0.56 -24.20
N LEU A 140 -16.12 0.10 -25.12
CA LEU A 140 -16.81 1.36 -24.83
C LEU A 140 -17.79 1.23 -23.64
N GLU A 141 -18.51 0.10 -23.58
CA GLU A 141 -19.41 -0.24 -22.47
C GLU A 141 -18.66 -0.31 -21.13
N ASP A 142 -17.47 -0.93 -21.11
CA ASP A 142 -16.66 -1.01 -19.90
C ASP A 142 -16.15 0.37 -19.46
N GLN A 143 -15.77 1.23 -20.41
CA GLN A 143 -15.31 2.59 -20.13
C GLN A 143 -16.44 3.44 -19.53
N GLU A 144 -17.64 3.37 -20.12
CA GLU A 144 -18.83 4.07 -19.61
C GLU A 144 -19.23 3.56 -18.23
N TRP A 145 -19.22 2.24 -18.03
CA TRP A 145 -19.48 1.64 -16.72
C TRP A 145 -18.46 2.09 -15.66
N MET A 146 -17.16 2.11 -15.98
CA MET A 146 -16.13 2.58 -15.04
C MET A 146 -16.34 4.05 -14.69
N ALA A 147 -16.56 4.91 -15.69
CA ALA A 147 -16.78 6.33 -15.46
C ALA A 147 -18.01 6.60 -14.58
N THR A 148 -19.14 5.98 -14.90
CA THR A 148 -20.38 6.11 -14.13
C THR A 148 -20.25 5.54 -12.71
N THR A 149 -19.55 4.42 -12.54
CA THR A 149 -19.30 3.83 -11.21
C THR A 149 -18.42 4.73 -10.36
N ILE A 150 -17.40 5.35 -10.95
CA ILE A 150 -16.52 6.29 -10.25
C ILE A 150 -17.28 7.57 -9.86
N GLU A 151 -18.06 8.15 -10.77
CA GLU A 151 -18.92 9.29 -10.47
C GLU A 151 -19.91 8.97 -9.34
N SER A 152 -20.56 7.81 -9.43
CA SER A 152 -21.48 7.31 -8.40
C SER A 152 -20.78 7.16 -7.04
N PHE A 153 -19.55 6.63 -7.00
CA PHE A 153 -18.77 6.53 -5.77
C PHE A 153 -18.57 7.90 -5.12
N PHE A 154 -18.13 8.91 -5.89
CA PHE A 154 -17.88 10.24 -5.33
C PHE A 154 -19.17 10.95 -4.88
N GLN A 155 -20.29 10.71 -5.55
CA GLN A 155 -21.60 11.20 -5.10
C GLN A 155 -22.06 10.52 -3.80
N GLN A 156 -21.84 9.21 -3.66
CA GLN A 156 -22.27 8.43 -2.50
C GLN A 156 -21.24 8.43 -1.35
N ARG A 157 -20.03 8.96 -1.58
CA ARG A 157 -18.89 8.88 -0.65
C ARG A 157 -19.25 9.34 0.77
N ALA A 158 -19.92 10.48 0.91
CA ALA A 158 -20.30 11.00 2.22
C ALA A 158 -21.25 10.06 2.98
N GLN A 159 -22.23 9.48 2.27
CA GLN A 159 -23.17 8.52 2.83
C GLN A 159 -22.47 7.21 3.22
N LEU A 160 -21.55 6.71 2.38
CA LEU A 160 -20.79 5.50 2.69
C LEU A 160 -19.88 5.69 3.92
N ILE A 161 -19.25 6.85 4.06
CA ILE A 161 -18.47 7.20 5.26
C ILE A 161 -19.36 7.18 6.50
N GLN A 162 -20.55 7.80 6.44
CA GLN A 162 -21.48 7.80 7.58
C GLN A 162 -21.92 6.39 7.97
N LEU A 163 -22.23 5.53 6.98
CA LEU A 163 -22.61 4.14 7.23
C LEU A 163 -21.46 3.33 7.84
N ARG A 164 -20.25 3.51 7.32
CA ARG A 164 -19.03 2.86 7.85
C ARG A 164 -18.78 3.29 9.30
N ASP A 165 -18.77 4.60 9.58
CA ASP A 165 -18.47 5.14 10.90
C ASP A 165 -19.55 4.71 11.92
N ALA A 166 -20.83 4.70 11.51
CA ALA A 166 -21.91 4.18 12.34
C ALA A 166 -21.75 2.68 12.64
N SER A 167 -21.30 1.88 11.65
CA SER A 167 -21.03 0.46 11.84
C SER A 167 -19.86 0.21 12.81
N THR A 168 -18.76 0.95 12.68
CA THR A 168 -17.62 0.85 13.60
C THR A 168 -18.02 1.23 15.02
N GLN A 169 -18.72 2.36 15.19
CA GLN A 169 -19.21 2.79 16.51
C GLN A 169 -20.14 1.77 17.15
N ALA A 170 -21.00 1.12 16.37
CA ALA A 170 -21.88 0.06 16.86
C ALA A 170 -21.09 -1.16 17.38
N LEU A 171 -20.06 -1.60 16.63
CA LEU A 171 -19.19 -2.73 16.99
C LEU A 171 -18.35 -2.42 18.24
N GLU A 172 -17.83 -1.20 18.36
CA GLU A 172 -17.11 -0.76 19.55
C GLU A 172 -18.01 -0.75 20.79
N LEU A 173 -19.24 -0.24 20.65
CA LEU A 173 -20.24 -0.25 21.72
C LEU A 173 -20.60 -1.67 22.14
N GLU A 174 -20.82 -2.58 21.19
CA GLU A 174 -21.03 -4.00 21.48
C GLU A 174 -19.86 -4.56 22.28
N THR A 175 -18.63 -4.37 21.80
CA THR A 175 -17.42 -4.90 22.46
C THR A 175 -17.29 -4.39 23.89
N GLN A 176 -17.53 -3.09 24.10
CA GLN A 176 -17.50 -2.48 25.43
C GLN A 176 -18.59 -3.03 26.36
N LEU A 177 -19.81 -3.21 25.85
CA LEU A 177 -20.92 -3.71 26.65
C LEU A 177 -20.78 -5.20 26.97
N VAL A 178 -20.19 -5.99 26.06
CA VAL A 178 -19.82 -7.41 26.30
C VAL A 178 -18.76 -7.48 27.39
N ALA A 179 -17.70 -6.66 27.28
CA ALA A 179 -16.63 -6.60 28.28
C ALA A 179 -17.16 -6.18 29.67
N LYS A 180 -18.13 -5.26 29.72
CA LYS A 180 -18.81 -4.82 30.95
C LYS A 180 -19.88 -5.79 31.46
N LYS A 181 -20.13 -6.91 30.77
CA LYS A 181 -21.22 -7.87 31.06
C LYS A 181 -22.60 -7.21 31.20
N SER A 182 -22.79 -6.06 30.57
CA SER A 182 -24.02 -5.24 30.68
C SER A 182 -25.03 -5.51 29.57
N LEU A 183 -24.70 -6.39 28.61
CA LEU A 183 -25.60 -6.84 27.56
C LEU A 183 -26.49 -7.99 28.06
N GLY A 184 -27.80 -7.73 28.16
CA GLY A 184 -28.79 -8.76 28.38
C GLY A 184 -28.96 -9.67 27.15
N ALA A 185 -29.41 -10.91 27.37
CA ALA A 185 -29.60 -11.91 26.30
C ALA A 185 -30.52 -11.44 25.14
N ALA A 186 -31.49 -10.57 25.43
CA ALA A 186 -32.38 -9.98 24.43
C ALA A 186 -31.66 -8.97 23.50
N ALA A 187 -30.73 -8.18 24.03
CA ALA A 187 -29.95 -7.23 23.23
C ALA A 187 -28.94 -7.97 22.32
N LEU A 188 -28.28 -9.01 22.83
CA LEU A 188 -27.44 -9.91 22.02
C LEU A 188 -28.25 -10.61 20.93
N SER A 189 -29.48 -11.05 21.22
CA SER A 189 -30.35 -11.65 20.21
C SER A 189 -30.86 -10.65 19.17
N HIS A 190 -31.04 -9.38 19.54
CA HIS A 190 -31.43 -8.33 18.62
C HIS A 190 -30.28 -7.98 17.68
N MET A 191 -29.08 -7.75 18.20
CA MET A 191 -27.88 -7.46 17.40
C MET A 191 -27.61 -8.58 16.38
N ARG A 192 -27.63 -9.85 16.81
CA ARG A 192 -27.45 -11.01 15.91
C ARG A 192 -28.50 -11.12 14.79
N ARG A 193 -29.69 -10.52 14.94
CA ARG A 193 -30.73 -10.55 13.89
C ARG A 193 -30.62 -9.39 12.90
N TYR A 194 -30.18 -8.22 13.33
CA TYR A 194 -30.18 -7.00 12.51
C TYR A 194 -28.80 -6.66 11.93
N GLU A 195 -27.71 -7.12 12.53
CA GLU A 195 -26.36 -6.96 11.98
C GLU A 195 -26.20 -7.63 10.59
N PRO A 196 -26.74 -8.84 10.33
CA PRO A 196 -26.64 -9.45 9.01
C PRO A 196 -27.39 -8.67 7.92
N SER A 197 -28.50 -7.99 8.25
CA SER A 197 -29.28 -7.25 7.25
C SER A 197 -28.64 -5.91 6.87
N GLN A 198 -27.97 -5.24 7.81
CA GLN A 198 -27.19 -4.03 7.53
C GLN A 198 -25.90 -4.36 6.78
N ALA A 199 -25.21 -5.45 7.14
CA ALA A 199 -24.04 -5.92 6.42
C ALA A 199 -24.36 -6.25 4.96
N GLN A 200 -25.48 -6.94 4.68
CA GLN A 200 -25.93 -7.24 3.32
C GLN A 200 -26.29 -5.98 2.52
N GLN A 201 -26.92 -4.98 3.15
CA GLN A 201 -27.22 -3.71 2.50
C GLN A 201 -25.94 -2.94 2.15
N PHE A 202 -24.97 -2.90 3.06
CA PHE A 202 -23.67 -2.27 2.81
C PHE A 202 -22.87 -3.00 1.72
N GLU A 203 -22.87 -4.33 1.73
CA GLU A 203 -22.24 -5.15 0.69
C GLU A 203 -22.88 -4.91 -0.68
N ALA A 204 -24.22 -4.85 -0.75
CA ALA A 204 -24.93 -4.55 -1.99
C ALA A 204 -24.59 -3.14 -2.54
N LEU A 205 -24.47 -2.14 -1.65
CA LEU A 205 -24.09 -0.79 -2.03
C LEU A 205 -22.62 -0.68 -2.47
N THR A 206 -21.72 -1.44 -1.86
CA THR A 206 -20.27 -1.35 -2.13
C THR A 206 -19.77 -2.29 -3.22
N SER A 207 -20.53 -3.35 -3.54
CA SER A 207 -20.23 -4.32 -4.60
C SER A 207 -19.75 -3.72 -5.93
N PRO A 208 -20.42 -2.71 -6.55
CA PRO A 208 -19.94 -2.12 -7.80
C PRO A 208 -18.56 -1.45 -7.65
N PHE A 209 -18.27 -0.86 -6.48
CA PHE A 209 -16.98 -0.23 -6.21
C PHE A 209 -15.88 -1.29 -6.00
N TRP A 210 -16.21 -2.44 -5.42
CA TRP A 210 -15.28 -3.57 -5.31
C TRP A 210 -14.95 -4.19 -6.68
N ALA A 211 -15.95 -4.31 -7.56
CA ALA A 211 -15.72 -4.73 -8.94
C ALA A 211 -14.77 -3.78 -9.67
N LEU A 212 -14.93 -2.47 -9.43
CA LEU A 212 -14.06 -1.43 -9.98
C LEU A 212 -12.63 -1.54 -9.42
N VAL A 213 -12.44 -1.79 -8.12
CA VAL A 213 -11.12 -2.08 -7.52
C VAL A 213 -10.48 -3.30 -8.20
N GLY A 214 -11.27 -4.33 -8.51
CA GLY A 214 -10.81 -5.49 -9.29
C GLY A 214 -10.28 -5.12 -10.67
N LYS A 215 -11.02 -4.29 -11.42
CA LYS A 215 -10.57 -3.80 -12.74
C LYS A 215 -9.33 -2.92 -12.64
N ALA A 216 -9.30 -2.00 -11.68
CA ALA A 216 -8.14 -1.15 -11.43
C ALA A 216 -6.90 -1.96 -11.09
N ASN A 217 -7.02 -2.99 -10.24
CA ASN A 217 -5.93 -3.92 -9.93
C ASN A 217 -5.42 -4.68 -11.17
N ALA A 218 -6.31 -5.04 -12.09
CA ALA A 218 -5.89 -5.65 -13.36
C ALA A 218 -5.07 -4.67 -14.20
N GLN A 219 -5.46 -3.39 -14.25
CA GLN A 219 -4.69 -2.35 -14.95
C GLN A 219 -3.34 -2.08 -14.27
N LEU A 220 -3.31 -1.95 -12.94
CA LEU A 220 -2.06 -1.76 -12.18
C LEU A 220 -1.05 -2.88 -12.44
N ARG A 221 -1.50 -4.14 -12.52
CA ARG A 221 -0.65 -5.29 -12.88
C ARG A 221 -0.06 -5.16 -14.28
N ARG A 222 -0.87 -4.73 -15.26
CA ARG A 222 -0.42 -4.51 -16.63
C ARG A 222 0.64 -3.40 -16.68
N LEU A 223 0.36 -2.26 -16.05
CA LEU A 223 1.28 -1.12 -15.99
C LEU A 223 2.62 -1.49 -15.34
N VAL A 224 2.59 -2.29 -14.27
CA VAL A 224 3.81 -2.80 -13.63
C VAL A 224 4.59 -3.73 -14.56
N ALA A 225 3.92 -4.62 -15.29
CA ALA A 225 4.57 -5.47 -16.28
C ALA A 225 5.24 -4.62 -17.37
N THR A 226 4.51 -3.65 -17.94
CA THR A 226 5.05 -2.72 -18.93
C THR A 226 6.23 -1.90 -18.39
N ALA A 227 6.16 -1.44 -17.14
CA ALA A 227 7.26 -0.71 -16.51
C ALA A 227 8.52 -1.58 -16.40
N ARG A 228 8.39 -2.85 -16.00
CA ARG A 228 9.50 -3.81 -15.97
C ARG A 228 10.08 -4.07 -17.35
N ASP A 229 9.24 -4.23 -18.36
CA ASP A 229 9.69 -4.46 -19.73
C ASP A 229 10.49 -3.25 -20.25
N LEU A 230 10.07 -2.03 -19.90
CA LEU A 230 10.78 -0.79 -20.25
C LEU A 230 12.07 -0.59 -19.45
N GLU A 231 12.13 -1.02 -18.19
CA GLU A 231 13.36 -1.01 -17.38
C GLU A 231 14.39 -2.04 -17.88
N SER A 232 13.92 -3.20 -18.34
CA SER A 232 14.78 -4.31 -18.80
C SER A 232 15.20 -4.20 -20.26
N ALA A 233 14.50 -3.38 -21.06
CA ALA A 233 14.95 -3.00 -22.39
C ALA A 233 16.24 -2.18 -22.27
N GLU A 234 17.39 -2.84 -22.38
CA GLU A 234 18.68 -2.16 -22.56
C GLU A 234 18.51 -1.07 -23.63
N PRO A 235 19.10 0.12 -23.46
CA PRO A 235 19.11 1.10 -24.53
C PRO A 235 19.84 0.46 -25.70
N SER A 236 19.08 -0.03 -26.69
CA SER A 236 19.60 -0.63 -27.90
C SER A 236 20.67 0.29 -28.43
N SER A 237 21.89 -0.18 -28.31
CA SER A 237 23.09 0.52 -28.71
C SER A 237 23.06 0.63 -30.22
N THR A 238 22.45 1.71 -30.71
CA THR A 238 22.66 2.17 -32.08
C THR A 238 24.12 2.62 -32.17
N THR A 239 24.98 1.66 -32.50
CA THR A 239 26.32 1.78 -33.10
C THR A 239 27.07 3.11 -32.90
N ALA A 240 28.11 3.02 -32.09
CA ALA A 240 29.38 3.74 -32.14
C ALA A 240 29.62 4.75 -33.29
N SER A 241 30.05 5.96 -32.92
CA SER A 241 31.43 6.45 -33.11
C SER A 241 31.46 7.99 -33.16
N THR A 242 32.15 8.64 -32.22
CA THR A 242 33.29 9.51 -32.54
C THR A 242 33.95 10.09 -31.28
N THR A 243 35.24 9.78 -31.16
CA THR A 243 36.31 10.54 -30.50
C THR A 243 36.20 10.84 -28.99
N ALA A 244 36.91 10.01 -28.22
CA ALA A 244 37.47 10.40 -26.94
C ALA A 244 38.52 11.51 -27.14
N THR A 245 38.07 12.76 -27.19
CA THR A 245 38.95 13.93 -27.08
C THR A 245 39.43 14.00 -25.65
N TRP A 246 40.74 13.83 -25.43
CA TRP A 246 41.40 13.97 -24.14
C TRP A 246 41.06 15.33 -23.52
N ALA A 247 40.11 15.34 -22.59
CA ALA A 247 39.69 16.53 -21.88
C ALA A 247 40.72 16.87 -20.80
N ASN A 248 41.37 18.02 -21.00
CA ASN A 248 42.33 18.66 -20.11
C ASN A 248 41.82 18.71 -18.65
N PRO A 249 42.58 18.23 -17.64
CA PRO A 249 42.12 18.14 -16.25
C PRO A 249 41.83 19.50 -15.58
N ARG A 250 42.18 20.63 -16.20
CA ARG A 250 41.88 21.98 -15.69
C ARG A 250 40.47 22.51 -15.98
N SER A 251 39.65 21.85 -16.80
CA SER A 251 38.30 22.37 -17.15
C SER A 251 37.15 21.88 -16.24
N ARG A 252 37.43 21.02 -15.24
CA ARG A 252 36.42 20.39 -14.38
C ARG A 252 35.55 21.32 -13.53
N ARG A 253 35.88 22.62 -13.40
CA ARG A 253 35.12 23.57 -12.56
C ARG A 253 33.95 24.28 -13.26
N ARG A 254 33.71 24.06 -14.56
CA ARG A 254 32.55 24.63 -15.29
C ARG A 254 31.75 23.61 -16.10
N ALA A 255 31.80 22.34 -15.73
CA ALA A 255 30.83 21.38 -16.23
C ALA A 255 29.51 21.60 -15.49
N ARG A 256 28.67 22.50 -16.03
CA ARG A 256 27.22 22.45 -15.77
C ARG A 256 26.76 21.02 -16.07
N PRO A 257 25.90 20.40 -15.25
CA PRO A 257 25.35 19.09 -15.59
C PRO A 257 24.68 19.23 -16.96
N VAL A 258 25.23 18.52 -17.95
CA VAL A 258 24.60 18.34 -19.25
C VAL A 258 23.22 17.77 -18.95
N ALA A 259 22.18 18.47 -19.41
CA ALA A 259 20.82 18.00 -19.28
C ALA A 259 20.79 16.53 -19.73
N THR A 260 20.50 15.63 -18.79
CA THR A 260 20.32 14.20 -19.08
C THR A 260 19.34 14.10 -20.24
N CYS A 261 19.81 13.57 -21.36
CA CYS A 261 19.00 13.40 -22.55
C CYS A 261 17.82 12.49 -22.17
N VAL A 262 16.61 13.06 -22.12
CA VAL A 262 15.39 12.31 -21.77
C VAL A 262 15.16 11.32 -22.89
N THR A 263 15.28 10.02 -22.60
CA THR A 263 15.06 8.98 -23.60
C THR A 263 13.55 8.84 -23.87
N PRO A 264 13.15 8.33 -25.04
CA PRO A 264 11.75 7.99 -25.30
C PRO A 264 11.16 7.02 -24.26
N ASN A 265 11.99 6.12 -23.71
CA ASN A 265 11.59 5.21 -22.64
C ASN A 265 11.29 5.95 -21.34
N ASP A 266 12.04 7.01 -21.00
CA ASP A 266 11.78 7.85 -19.83
C ASP A 266 10.42 8.56 -19.93
N LEU A 267 10.04 9.03 -21.13
CA LEU A 267 8.73 9.65 -21.36
C LEU A 267 7.60 8.62 -21.22
N ARG A 268 7.77 7.41 -21.76
CA ARG A 268 6.78 6.33 -21.62
C ARG A 268 6.63 5.90 -20.17
N LEU A 269 7.72 5.78 -19.42
CA LEU A 269 7.70 5.48 -17.99
C LEU A 269 6.97 6.56 -17.19
N ARG A 270 7.14 7.85 -17.54
CA ARG A 270 6.38 8.94 -16.89
C ARG A 270 4.87 8.82 -17.10
N VAL A 271 4.43 8.54 -18.33
CA VAL A 271 3.00 8.35 -18.61
C VAL A 271 2.44 7.16 -17.84
N ILE A 272 3.17 6.05 -17.81
CA ILE A 272 2.79 4.86 -17.03
C ILE A 272 2.75 5.17 -15.53
N ALA A 273 3.70 5.96 -15.01
CA ALA A 273 3.74 6.38 -13.61
C ALA A 273 2.51 7.21 -13.24
N GLU A 274 2.14 8.21 -14.05
CA GLU A 274 0.96 9.04 -13.83
C GLU A 274 -0.33 8.21 -13.86
N GLU A 275 -0.45 7.32 -14.83
CA GLU A 275 -1.58 6.42 -14.96
C GLU A 275 -1.69 5.44 -13.79
N PHE A 276 -0.56 4.89 -13.36
CA PHE A 276 -0.48 4.02 -12.20
C PHE A 276 -0.94 4.75 -10.94
N GLN A 277 -0.49 5.99 -10.72
CA GLN A 277 -0.89 6.80 -9.57
C GLN A 277 -2.39 7.09 -9.58
N LEU A 278 -2.98 7.33 -10.75
CA LEU A 278 -4.42 7.56 -10.88
C LEU A 278 -5.24 6.32 -10.46
N TRP A 279 -4.89 5.15 -11.00
CA TRP A 279 -5.53 3.89 -10.62
C TRP A 279 -5.32 3.55 -9.14
N ARG A 280 -4.10 3.76 -8.63
CA ARG A 280 -3.78 3.54 -7.20
C ARG A 280 -4.61 4.47 -6.32
N HIS A 281 -4.79 5.73 -6.71
CA HIS A 281 -5.59 6.69 -5.97
C HIS A 281 -7.07 6.28 -5.93
N ILE A 282 -7.65 5.84 -7.05
CA ILE A 282 -9.03 5.34 -7.11
C ILE A 282 -9.20 4.14 -6.18
N CYS A 283 -8.30 3.15 -6.27
CA CYS A 283 -8.30 2.00 -5.37
C CYS A 283 -8.23 2.43 -3.90
N ARG A 284 -7.32 3.36 -3.57
CA ARG A 284 -7.15 3.87 -2.21
C ARG A 284 -8.41 4.57 -1.70
N ALA A 285 -9.01 5.44 -2.51
CA ALA A 285 -10.20 6.19 -2.14
C ALA A 285 -11.37 5.23 -1.86
N ILE A 286 -11.63 4.28 -2.76
CA ILE A 286 -12.68 3.28 -2.60
C ILE A 286 -12.41 2.39 -1.40
N ALA A 287 -11.21 1.81 -1.30
CA ALA A 287 -10.82 0.92 -0.22
C ALA A 287 -10.91 1.61 1.15
N SER A 288 -10.55 2.90 1.26
CA SER A 288 -10.63 3.63 2.53
C SER A 288 -12.08 3.79 3.03
N VAL A 289 -13.06 3.84 2.13
CA VAL A 289 -14.46 4.12 2.45
C VAL A 289 -15.30 2.85 2.51
N CYS A 290 -15.08 1.92 1.57
CA CYS A 290 -15.90 0.72 1.41
C CYS A 290 -15.41 -0.44 2.29
N CYS A 291 -14.17 -0.39 2.77
CA CYS A 291 -13.67 -1.39 3.70
C CYS A 291 -14.30 -1.15 5.08
N SER A 292 -15.24 -2.00 5.48
CA SER A 292 -15.73 -2.04 6.85
C SER A 292 -14.72 -2.81 7.72
N GLU A 293 -14.64 -2.47 9.02
CA GLU A 293 -13.69 -3.11 9.95
C GLU A 293 -14.00 -4.57 10.28
N GLN A 294 -15.06 -5.15 9.70
CA GLN A 294 -15.49 -6.55 9.90
C GLN A 294 -14.36 -7.56 9.74
#